data_AF-Q9ZGE7-F1
#
_entry.id   AF-Q9ZGE7-F1
#
_cell.length_a   1.000
_cell.length_b   1.000
_cell.length_c   1.000
_cell.angle_alpha   90.00
_cell.angle_beta   90.00
_cell.angle_gamma   90.00
#
_symmetry.space_group_name_H-M   'P 1'
#
loop_
_entity.id
_entity.type
_entity.pdbx_description
1 polymer ?
#
loop_
_entity_poly.entity_id
_entity_poly.type
_entity_poly.pdbx_seq_one_letter_code
_entity_poly.pdbx_strand_id
1 'polypeptide(L)'
;MTEVQNNQRDRQRQQIKVPTYPFTAIIGQEEMKLALILNVIDPRIGGVMIMGDRGTGKSTTVRALAELLPEVPSVADCTFGCNPHKTTEMCPSCRERVAAGEDLPTVYRNTKVVDLPLGATEDRVCGTIDIQKALAEGVKAFEPGLLAQANRGFLYVDEVNLLDDHLVDVLLDSAASGVNVVEREGISIRHPARFVLVGSGNPEEGELRPQLLDRFGLHAQIRTLRDAQKRVDIIRSRSEFDNSPELFIDKFEAPQKELQAKVIKAQELLTDVTISDDVLLKIAQLCIELEIDGHRGELVLARAAKALAAFEGRTEVIDEDVRRIAVLGLRHRLRKDPLATMDNGRRVQEKVVEILGAEKAGA
;
A
#
# COMPACT_ATOMS: atom_id res chain seq x y z
N MET A 1 30.15 0.72 40.97
CA MET A 1 30.33 1.58 39.78
C MET A 1 29.70 1.01 38.51
N THR A 2 28.99 -0.12 38.57
CA THR A 2 28.53 -0.88 37.39
C THR A 2 27.03 -0.77 37.11
N GLU A 3 26.21 -0.38 38.09
CA GLU A 3 24.75 -0.24 37.91
C GLU A 3 24.31 1.13 37.39
N VAL A 4 25.09 2.19 37.67
CA VAL A 4 24.80 3.55 37.18
C VAL A 4 25.12 3.71 35.69
N GLN A 5 26.05 2.90 35.14
CA GLN A 5 26.44 2.95 33.73
C GLN A 5 25.46 2.21 32.79
N ASN A 6 24.76 1.18 33.27
CA ASN A 6 23.71 0.52 32.48
C ASN A 6 22.46 1.40 32.32
N ASN A 7 22.11 2.16 33.35
CA ASN A 7 20.96 3.07 33.33
C ASN A 7 21.17 4.30 32.42
N GLN A 8 22.41 4.58 31.98
CA GLN A 8 22.71 5.63 31.01
C GLN A 8 22.66 5.14 29.55
N ARG A 9 22.88 3.83 29.30
CA ARG A 9 22.79 3.25 27.94
C ARG A 9 21.35 3.04 27.50
N ASP A 10 20.44 2.67 28.41
CA ASP A 10 19.01 2.54 28.09
C ASP A 10 18.30 3.89 27.88
N ARG A 11 18.87 4.99 28.39
CA ARG A 11 18.37 6.35 28.12
C ARG A 11 18.86 6.93 26.78
N GLN A 12 19.85 6.30 26.12
CA GLN A 12 20.49 6.81 24.89
C GLN A 12 19.90 6.24 23.59
N ARG A 13 18.80 5.48 23.64
CA ARG A 13 18.03 5.05 22.45
C ARG A 13 16.55 5.44 22.50
N GLN A 14 16.21 6.54 23.16
CA GLN A 14 14.97 7.23 22.82
C GLN A 14 15.16 7.82 21.41
N GLN A 15 14.83 7.04 20.38
CA GLN A 15 14.61 7.56 19.04
C GLN A 15 13.72 8.79 19.21
N ILE A 16 14.19 9.94 18.73
CA ILE A 16 13.36 11.14 18.62
C ILE A 16 12.21 10.74 17.69
N LYS A 17 11.08 10.32 18.25
CA LYS A 17 9.89 9.96 17.48
C LYS A 17 9.32 11.26 16.97
N VAL A 18 9.66 11.60 15.73
CA VAL A 18 9.12 12.78 15.07
C VAL A 18 7.59 12.60 15.01
N PRO A 19 6.81 13.53 15.59
CA PRO A 19 5.36 13.42 15.57
C PRO A 19 4.87 13.30 14.13
N THR A 20 3.98 12.34 13.88
CA THR A 20 3.38 12.14 12.56
C THR A 20 2.03 12.83 12.50
N TYR A 21 1.75 13.50 11.39
CA TYR A 21 0.48 14.19 11.19
C TYR A 21 -0.68 13.18 11.13
N PRO A 22 -1.77 13.33 11.90
CA PRO A 22 -2.88 12.36 11.92
C PRO A 22 -3.57 12.19 10.57
N PHE A 23 -3.88 10.94 10.18
CA PHE A 23 -4.48 10.62 8.88
C PHE A 23 -5.89 11.21 8.72
N THR A 24 -6.69 11.16 9.78
CA THR A 24 -8.04 11.75 9.81
C THR A 24 -8.05 13.28 9.77
N ALA A 25 -6.93 13.94 10.09
CA ALA A 25 -6.78 15.39 10.03
C ALA A 25 -6.38 15.92 8.64
N ILE A 26 -6.09 15.04 7.69
CA ILE A 26 -5.75 15.42 6.32
C ILE A 26 -7.02 15.90 5.63
N ILE A 27 -7.02 17.08 5.03
CA ILE A 27 -8.21 17.66 4.40
C ILE A 27 -8.16 17.38 2.89
N GLY A 28 -9.23 16.78 2.36
CA GLY A 28 -9.30 16.37 0.96
C GLY A 28 -8.54 15.07 0.69
N GLN A 29 -8.10 14.88 -0.56
CA GLN A 29 -7.44 13.67 -1.05
C GLN A 29 -8.28 12.40 -0.87
N GLU A 30 -9.61 12.50 -0.90
CA GLU A 30 -10.51 11.38 -0.62
C GLU A 30 -10.23 10.16 -1.51
N GLU A 31 -9.90 10.39 -2.78
CA GLU A 31 -9.54 9.34 -3.73
C GLU A 31 -8.26 8.59 -3.30
N MET A 32 -7.23 9.31 -2.87
CA MET A 32 -5.98 8.72 -2.36
C MET A 32 -6.21 7.97 -1.05
N LYS A 33 -6.93 8.58 -0.10
CA LYS A 33 -7.22 7.96 1.19
C LYS A 33 -7.97 6.65 1.02
N LEU A 34 -9.01 6.66 0.17
CA LEU A 34 -9.78 5.46 -0.14
C LEU A 34 -8.88 4.39 -0.77
N ALA A 35 -8.10 4.73 -1.79
CA ALA A 35 -7.22 3.77 -2.47
C ALA A 35 -6.21 3.12 -1.51
N LEU A 36 -5.63 3.91 -0.60
CA LEU A 36 -4.71 3.41 0.42
C LEU A 36 -5.41 2.51 1.45
N ILE A 37 -6.56 2.92 1.97
CA ILE A 37 -7.34 2.12 2.93
C ILE A 37 -7.73 0.77 2.30
N LEU A 38 -8.21 0.77 1.07
CA LEU A 38 -8.60 -0.47 0.38
C LEU A 38 -7.40 -1.41 0.21
N ASN A 39 -6.20 -0.89 -0.10
CA ASN A 39 -4.99 -1.71 -0.19
C ASN A 39 -4.47 -2.21 1.15
N VAL A 40 -4.78 -1.52 2.26
CA VAL A 40 -4.51 -2.07 3.60
C VAL A 40 -5.47 -3.21 3.92
N ILE A 41 -6.74 -3.10 3.51
CA ILE A 41 -7.75 -4.13 3.72
C ILE A 41 -7.45 -5.36 2.88
N ASP A 42 -7.22 -5.18 1.58
CA ASP A 42 -6.78 -6.24 0.67
C ASP A 42 -5.52 -5.84 -0.11
N PRO A 43 -4.32 -6.20 0.37
CA PRO A 43 -3.06 -5.94 -0.33
C PRO A 43 -2.98 -6.58 -1.72
N ARG A 44 -3.80 -7.59 -2.02
CA ARG A 44 -3.84 -8.25 -3.33
C ARG A 44 -4.49 -7.38 -4.40
N ILE A 45 -5.04 -6.21 -4.06
CA ILE A 45 -5.47 -5.21 -5.03
C ILE A 45 -4.30 -4.79 -5.93
N GLY A 46 -3.07 -4.78 -5.42
CA GLY A 46 -1.87 -4.56 -6.25
C GLY A 46 -1.29 -3.14 -6.14
N GLY A 47 -1.45 -2.48 -5.00
CA GLY A 47 -0.84 -1.19 -4.72
C GLY A 47 -1.61 0.02 -5.26
N VAL A 48 -1.04 1.20 -5.03
CA VAL A 48 -1.61 2.49 -5.42
C VAL A 48 -0.59 3.32 -6.17
N MET A 49 -0.94 3.73 -7.38
CA MET A 49 -0.27 4.79 -8.12
C MET A 49 -0.91 6.13 -7.77
N ILE A 50 -0.11 7.11 -7.37
CA ILE A 50 -0.58 8.42 -6.95
C ILE A 50 0.05 9.49 -7.84
N MET A 51 -0.76 10.07 -8.71
CA MET A 51 -0.33 11.13 -9.62
C MET A 51 -0.83 12.49 -9.14
N GLY A 52 0.04 13.49 -9.08
CA GLY A 52 -0.41 14.86 -8.82
C GLY A 52 0.73 15.85 -8.60
N ASP A 53 0.37 17.11 -8.36
CA ASP A 53 1.31 18.21 -8.20
C ASP A 53 2.26 18.00 -7.01
N ARG A 54 3.45 18.60 -7.08
CA ARG A 54 4.39 18.68 -5.94
C ARG A 54 3.77 19.47 -4.79
N GLY A 55 4.12 19.12 -3.55
CA GLY A 55 3.60 19.80 -2.35
C GLY A 55 2.16 19.42 -1.97
N THR A 56 1.58 18.41 -2.60
CA THR A 56 0.23 17.92 -2.26
C THR A 56 0.19 17.00 -1.03
N GLY A 57 1.33 16.68 -0.40
CA GLY A 57 1.36 15.90 0.86
C GLY A 57 1.23 14.38 0.68
N LYS A 58 1.56 13.84 -0.50
CA LYS A 58 1.48 12.39 -0.82
C LYS A 58 2.20 11.50 0.21
N SER A 59 3.49 11.73 0.44
CA SER A 59 4.27 10.95 1.40
C SER A 59 3.77 11.12 2.85
N THR A 60 3.25 12.30 3.20
CA THR A 60 2.65 12.58 4.51
C THR A 60 1.44 11.70 4.76
N THR A 61 0.54 11.58 3.78
CA THR A 61 -0.67 10.76 3.89
C THR A 61 -0.36 9.27 4.03
N VAL A 62 0.66 8.75 3.33
CA VAL A 62 1.09 7.34 3.46
C VAL A 62 1.65 7.06 4.85
N ARG A 63 2.53 7.94 5.36
CA ARG A 63 3.09 7.80 6.71
C ARG A 63 2.05 7.93 7.81
N ALA A 64 1.11 8.85 7.63
CA ALA A 64 -0.03 9.02 8.54
C ALA A 64 -0.90 7.76 8.61
N LEU A 65 -1.11 7.08 7.48
CA LEU A 65 -1.82 5.81 7.46
C LEU A 65 -1.02 4.71 8.16
N ALA A 66 0.29 4.60 7.94
CA ALA A 66 1.11 3.58 8.60
C ALA A 66 1.10 3.73 10.13
N GLU A 67 1.16 4.96 10.64
CA GLU A 67 1.05 5.25 12.09
C GLU A 67 -0.35 4.97 12.64
N LEU A 68 -1.40 5.07 11.81
CA LEU A 68 -2.78 4.75 12.19
C LEU A 68 -2.99 3.24 12.39
N LEU A 69 -2.26 2.38 11.69
CA LEU A 69 -2.48 0.93 11.75
C LEU A 69 -2.04 0.34 13.08
N PRO A 70 -2.74 -0.71 13.57
CA PRO A 70 -2.36 -1.37 14.82
C PRO A 70 -0.95 -1.97 14.71
N GLU A 71 -0.30 -2.14 15.86
CA GLU A 71 0.93 -2.91 15.90
C GLU A 71 0.66 -4.37 15.54
N VAL A 72 1.57 -4.94 14.74
CA VAL A 72 1.41 -6.31 14.23
C VAL A 72 2.33 -7.28 14.97
N PRO A 73 1.85 -8.48 15.36
CA PRO A 73 2.66 -9.47 16.04
C PRO A 73 3.75 -9.97 15.09
N SER A 74 5.00 -9.93 15.50
CA SER A 74 6.18 -10.22 14.69
C SER A 74 7.17 -11.08 15.47
N VAL A 75 7.85 -11.99 14.79
CA VAL A 75 8.91 -12.80 15.40
C VAL A 75 10.09 -11.91 15.79
N ALA A 76 10.48 -11.93 17.07
CA ALA A 76 11.39 -10.97 17.70
C ALA A 76 12.80 -11.01 17.12
N ASP A 77 13.32 -12.21 16.92
CA ASP A 77 14.66 -12.53 16.43
C ASP A 77 14.69 -12.73 14.90
N CYS A 78 13.59 -12.47 14.20
CA CYS A 78 13.51 -12.59 12.75
C CYS A 78 13.85 -11.26 12.06
N THR A 79 14.84 -11.29 11.16
CA THR A 79 15.24 -10.18 10.29
C THR A 79 14.07 -9.62 9.46
N PHE A 80 13.17 -10.48 9.01
CA PHE A 80 12.03 -10.12 8.14
C PHE A 80 10.76 -9.73 8.91
N GLY A 81 10.75 -9.85 10.25
CA GLY A 81 9.55 -9.60 11.06
C GLY A 81 8.36 -10.50 10.70
N CYS A 82 8.62 -11.80 10.50
CA CYS A 82 7.62 -12.79 10.10
C CYS A 82 6.39 -12.81 11.04
N ASN A 83 5.25 -13.20 10.49
CA ASN A 83 4.05 -13.43 11.29
C ASN A 83 4.19 -14.73 12.09
N PRO A 84 4.11 -14.69 13.44
CA PRO A 84 4.27 -15.89 14.28
C PRO A 84 3.11 -16.88 14.14
N HIS A 85 1.95 -16.47 13.61
CA HIS A 85 0.73 -17.28 13.55
C HIS A 85 0.37 -17.77 12.15
N LYS A 86 1.06 -17.30 11.09
CA LYS A 86 0.77 -17.67 9.69
C LYS A 86 1.99 -18.23 9.00
N THR A 87 2.05 -19.55 8.85
CA THR A 87 3.18 -20.28 8.22
C THR A 87 3.43 -19.91 6.76
N THR A 88 2.38 -19.49 6.03
CA THR A 88 2.45 -18.99 4.65
C THR A 88 3.13 -17.62 4.53
N GLU A 89 3.29 -16.91 5.64
CA GLU A 89 3.93 -15.59 5.73
C GLU A 89 5.30 -15.64 6.45
N MET A 90 5.78 -16.84 6.77
CA MET A 90 7.07 -17.07 7.42
C MET A 90 8.20 -17.25 6.41
N CYS A 91 9.39 -16.77 6.76
CA CYS A 91 10.63 -17.13 6.09
C CYS A 91 10.98 -18.61 6.35
N PRO A 92 11.89 -19.21 5.56
CA PRO A 92 12.28 -20.61 5.72
C PRO A 92 12.70 -20.97 7.15
N SER A 93 13.53 -20.15 7.80
CA SER A 93 14.00 -20.39 9.17
C SER A 93 12.88 -20.39 10.21
N CYS A 94 11.97 -19.42 10.18
CA CYS A 94 10.83 -19.41 11.11
C CYS A 94 9.89 -20.60 10.87
N ARG A 95 9.71 -21.00 9.61
CA ARG A 95 8.88 -22.14 9.24
C ARG A 95 9.48 -23.46 9.75
N GLU A 96 10.78 -23.65 9.62
CA GLU A 96 11.50 -24.83 10.12
C GLU A 96 11.41 -24.94 11.65
N ARG A 97 11.58 -23.83 12.38
CA ARG A 97 11.44 -23.79 13.84
C ARG A 97 10.05 -24.17 14.32
N VAL A 98 9.01 -23.64 13.66
CA VAL A 98 7.62 -24.02 13.97
C VAL A 98 7.36 -25.49 13.63
N ALA A 99 7.91 -26.00 12.52
CA ALA A 99 7.81 -27.42 12.17
C ALA A 99 8.53 -28.33 13.17
N ALA A 100 9.59 -27.83 13.83
CA ALA A 100 10.28 -28.50 14.92
C ALA A 100 9.54 -28.41 16.27
N GLY A 101 8.39 -27.71 16.34
CA GLY A 101 7.61 -27.51 17.55
C GLY A 101 8.15 -26.44 18.49
N GLU A 102 9.01 -25.54 18.00
CA GLU A 102 9.51 -24.40 18.78
C GLU A 102 8.46 -23.26 18.84
N ASP A 103 8.33 -22.66 20.02
CA ASP A 103 7.58 -21.42 20.20
C ASP A 103 8.41 -20.23 19.75
N LEU A 104 7.89 -19.45 18.80
CA LEU A 104 8.57 -18.26 18.28
C LEU A 104 8.37 -17.07 19.24
N PRO A 105 9.44 -16.37 19.65
CA PRO A 105 9.32 -15.19 20.49
C PRO A 105 8.57 -14.09 19.74
N THR A 106 7.48 -13.57 20.31
CA THR A 106 6.60 -12.59 19.64
C THR A 106 6.76 -11.20 20.24
N VAL A 107 6.88 -10.19 19.39
CA VAL A 107 6.87 -8.77 19.73
C VAL A 107 5.90 -8.02 18.83
N TYR A 108 5.28 -6.96 19.34
CA TYR A 108 4.41 -6.09 18.55
C TYR A 108 5.26 -4.97 17.93
N ARG A 109 5.09 -4.75 16.63
CA ARG A 109 5.85 -3.75 15.86
C ARG A 109 4.88 -2.84 15.12
N ASN A 110 5.16 -1.54 15.14
CA ASN A 110 4.48 -0.56 14.31
C ASN A 110 4.72 -0.85 12.82
N THR A 111 3.70 -0.56 12.01
CA THR A 111 3.78 -0.66 10.56
C THR A 111 4.82 0.35 10.04
N LYS A 112 5.78 -0.12 9.23
CA LYS A 112 6.86 0.73 8.71
C LYS A 112 6.55 1.20 7.29
N VAL A 113 6.99 2.42 6.97
CA VAL A 113 7.09 2.92 5.60
C VAL A 113 8.57 2.92 5.23
N VAL A 114 8.91 2.18 4.18
CA VAL A 114 10.26 2.13 3.62
C VAL A 114 10.27 2.92 2.33
N ASP A 115 11.16 3.91 2.23
CA ASP A 115 11.32 4.72 1.02
C ASP A 115 12.34 4.07 0.08
N LEU A 116 11.98 3.96 -1.19
CA LEU A 116 12.88 3.58 -2.26
C LEU A 116 13.49 4.82 -2.90
N PRO A 117 14.81 5.06 -2.77
CA PRO A 117 15.47 6.16 -3.46
C PRO A 117 15.61 5.86 -4.96
N LEU A 118 15.57 6.89 -5.80
CA LEU A 118 15.68 6.77 -7.26
C LEU A 118 16.92 6.02 -7.75
N GLY A 119 18.07 6.25 -7.10
CA GLY A 119 19.33 5.59 -7.43
C GLY A 119 19.60 4.30 -6.64
N ALA A 120 18.56 3.59 -6.18
CA ALA A 120 18.74 2.32 -5.50
C ALA A 120 19.28 1.27 -6.49
N THR A 121 20.32 0.53 -6.11
CA THR A 121 20.74 -0.64 -6.86
C THR A 121 19.82 -1.83 -6.57
N GLU A 122 19.74 -2.77 -7.50
CA GLU A 122 18.98 -4.02 -7.30
C GLU A 122 19.40 -4.74 -6.00
N ASP A 123 20.70 -4.80 -5.70
CA ASP A 123 21.24 -5.37 -4.45
C ASP A 123 20.68 -4.70 -3.20
N ARG A 124 20.50 -3.38 -3.23
CA ARG A 124 19.92 -2.64 -2.09
C ARG A 124 18.44 -2.91 -1.95
N VAL A 125 17.73 -3.15 -3.06
CA VAL A 125 16.29 -3.42 -3.07
C VAL A 125 16.00 -4.86 -2.63
N CYS A 126 16.58 -5.83 -3.34
CA CYS A 126 16.39 -7.27 -3.16
C CYS A 126 17.14 -7.80 -1.93
N GLY A 127 18.31 -7.24 -1.65
CA GLY A 127 19.31 -7.84 -0.78
C GLY A 127 20.41 -8.50 -1.59
N THR A 128 21.54 -8.74 -0.94
CA THR A 128 22.73 -9.34 -1.55
C THR A 128 23.22 -10.53 -0.73
N ILE A 129 24.10 -11.34 -1.32
CA ILE A 129 24.68 -12.52 -0.67
C ILE A 129 26.17 -12.23 -0.48
N ASP A 130 26.63 -12.19 0.76
CA ASP A 130 28.04 -12.08 1.09
C ASP A 130 28.72 -13.43 0.88
N ILE A 131 29.33 -13.59 -0.29
CA ILE A 131 30.03 -14.82 -0.70
C ILE A 131 31.23 -15.10 0.20
N GLN A 132 31.93 -14.07 0.68
CA GLN A 132 33.13 -14.27 1.51
C GLN A 132 32.76 -14.91 2.84
N LYS A 133 31.69 -14.42 3.49
CA LYS A 133 31.14 -15.03 4.70
C LYS A 133 30.52 -16.40 4.42
N ALA A 134 29.82 -16.56 3.29
CA ALA A 134 29.22 -17.84 2.92
C ALA A 134 30.25 -18.96 2.73
N LEU A 135 31.41 -18.65 2.14
CA LEU A 135 32.51 -19.61 1.95
C LEU A 135 33.35 -19.82 3.21
N ALA A 136 33.57 -18.78 4.02
CA ALA A 136 34.41 -18.87 5.21
C ALA A 136 33.70 -19.52 6.42
N GLU A 137 32.43 -19.20 6.65
CA GLU A 137 31.66 -19.64 7.82
C GLU A 137 30.68 -20.77 7.49
N GLY A 138 30.47 -21.09 6.21
CA GLY A 138 29.49 -22.09 5.77
C GLY A 138 28.03 -21.68 6.03
N VAL A 139 27.80 -20.44 6.46
CA VAL A 139 26.48 -19.87 6.75
C VAL A 139 26.07 -18.97 5.58
N LYS A 140 24.85 -19.14 5.05
CA LYS A 140 24.29 -18.25 4.02
C LYS A 140 24.18 -16.82 4.57
N ALA A 141 25.20 -15.99 4.35
CA ALA A 141 25.25 -14.62 4.79
C ALA A 141 24.45 -13.73 3.84
N PHE A 142 23.13 -13.73 4.01
CA PHE A 142 22.22 -12.85 3.27
C PHE A 142 22.13 -11.49 3.95
N GLU A 143 22.39 -10.43 3.19
CA GLU A 143 22.18 -9.06 3.63
C GLU A 143 20.80 -8.59 3.17
N PRO A 144 19.86 -8.29 4.09
CA PRO A 144 18.49 -7.95 3.74
C PRO A 144 18.38 -6.59 3.06
N GLY A 145 17.71 -6.57 1.90
CA GLY A 145 17.39 -5.34 1.18
C GLY A 145 16.18 -4.56 1.72
N LEU A 146 15.77 -3.53 0.98
CA LEU A 146 14.59 -2.72 1.29
C LEU A 146 13.30 -3.54 1.29
N LEU A 147 13.18 -4.55 0.41
CA LEU A 147 12.01 -5.44 0.36
C LEU A 147 11.82 -6.25 1.64
N ALA A 148 12.92 -6.68 2.26
CA ALA A 148 12.90 -7.36 3.55
C ALA A 148 12.41 -6.44 4.68
N GLN A 149 12.82 -5.16 4.63
CA GLN A 149 12.42 -4.14 5.62
C GLN A 149 10.97 -3.69 5.45
N ALA A 150 10.47 -3.69 4.20
CA ALA A 150 9.10 -3.31 3.87
C ALA A 150 8.08 -4.41 4.20
N ASN A 151 8.52 -5.65 4.46
CA ASN A 151 7.63 -6.76 4.76
C ASN A 151 6.66 -6.40 5.91
N ARG A 152 5.37 -6.60 5.65
CA ARG A 152 4.22 -6.25 6.50
C ARG A 152 4.11 -4.75 6.78
N GLY A 153 4.54 -3.94 5.81
CA GLY A 153 4.45 -2.49 5.84
C GLY A 153 4.14 -1.88 4.47
N PHE A 154 4.69 -0.70 4.23
CA PHE A 154 4.57 0.03 2.98
C PHE A 154 5.93 0.15 2.32
N LEU A 155 5.95 0.03 0.99
CA LEU A 155 7.07 0.45 0.16
C LEU A 155 6.63 1.69 -0.62
N TYR A 156 7.20 2.84 -0.29
CA TYR A 156 6.94 4.10 -0.96
C TYR A 156 8.04 4.37 -2.00
N VAL A 157 7.64 4.55 -3.25
CA VAL A 157 8.54 4.93 -4.34
C VAL A 157 8.21 6.35 -4.76
N ASP A 158 9.15 7.27 -4.53
CA ASP A 158 9.01 8.64 -5.00
C ASP A 158 9.44 8.72 -6.46
N GLU A 159 8.70 9.49 -7.26
CA GLU A 159 8.97 9.71 -8.68
C GLU A 159 9.17 8.40 -9.47
N VAL A 160 8.19 7.48 -9.40
CA VAL A 160 8.22 6.17 -10.11
C VAL A 160 8.49 6.27 -11.62
N ASN A 161 8.24 7.42 -12.22
CA ASN A 161 8.52 7.72 -13.62
C ASN A 161 10.02 7.59 -13.95
N LEU A 162 10.87 7.83 -12.96
CA LEU A 162 12.33 7.86 -13.10
C LEU A 162 13.01 6.56 -12.66
N LEU A 163 12.23 5.55 -12.24
CA LEU A 163 12.77 4.29 -11.79
C LEU A 163 13.26 3.43 -12.98
N ASP A 164 14.37 2.73 -12.76
CA ASP A 164 14.94 1.80 -13.74
C ASP A 164 14.01 0.60 -14.00
N ASP A 165 13.97 0.13 -15.26
CA ASP A 165 13.06 -0.94 -15.72
C ASP A 165 13.20 -2.24 -14.90
N HIS A 166 14.43 -2.66 -14.65
CA HIS A 166 14.69 -3.90 -13.90
C HIS A 166 14.17 -3.84 -12.47
N LEU A 167 14.20 -2.67 -11.82
CA LEU A 167 13.66 -2.50 -10.47
C LEU A 167 12.14 -2.53 -10.48
N VAL A 168 11.51 -1.89 -11.47
CA VAL A 168 10.05 -1.88 -11.61
C VAL A 168 9.50 -3.31 -11.63
N ASP A 169 10.07 -4.19 -12.45
CA ASP A 169 9.60 -5.56 -12.59
C ASP A 169 9.73 -6.35 -11.29
N VAL A 170 10.90 -6.28 -10.65
CA VAL A 170 11.18 -6.94 -9.36
C VAL A 170 10.22 -6.48 -8.27
N LEU A 171 9.95 -5.17 -8.18
CA LEU A 171 9.06 -4.61 -7.17
C LEU A 171 7.62 -5.08 -7.38
N LEU A 172 7.14 -5.06 -8.62
CA LEU A 172 5.78 -5.45 -8.96
C LEU A 172 5.57 -6.96 -8.78
N ASP A 173 6.56 -7.78 -9.13
CA ASP A 173 6.53 -9.23 -8.90
C ASP A 173 6.54 -9.57 -7.41
N SER A 174 7.36 -8.87 -6.63
CA SER A 174 7.41 -9.03 -5.16
C SER A 174 6.10 -8.58 -4.51
N ALA A 175 5.54 -7.45 -4.94
CA ALA A 175 4.26 -6.94 -4.42
C ALA A 175 3.09 -7.89 -4.74
N ALA A 176 3.07 -8.47 -5.95
CA ALA A 176 2.01 -9.39 -6.38
C ALA A 176 2.13 -10.78 -5.73
N SER A 177 3.35 -11.33 -5.66
CA SER A 177 3.58 -12.68 -5.09
C SER A 177 3.63 -12.67 -3.56
N GLY A 178 4.02 -11.54 -2.95
CA GLY A 178 4.29 -11.40 -1.52
C GLY A 178 5.58 -12.07 -1.06
N VAL A 179 6.45 -12.47 -2.00
CA VAL A 179 7.73 -13.14 -1.73
C VAL A 179 8.80 -12.51 -2.60
N ASN A 180 9.92 -12.13 -1.98
CA ASN A 180 11.10 -11.73 -2.72
C ASN A 180 11.98 -12.95 -2.96
N VAL A 181 12.53 -13.07 -4.17
CA VAL A 181 13.40 -14.16 -4.58
C VAL A 181 14.71 -13.55 -5.07
N VAL A 182 15.81 -13.95 -4.44
CA VAL A 182 17.16 -13.49 -4.78
C VAL A 182 17.96 -14.68 -5.27
N GLU A 183 18.32 -14.67 -6.55
CA GLU A 183 19.09 -15.73 -7.19
C GLU A 183 20.42 -15.19 -7.69
N ARG A 184 21.52 -15.62 -7.05
CA ARG A 184 22.89 -15.23 -7.45
C ARG A 184 23.86 -16.38 -7.25
N GLU A 185 24.77 -16.56 -8.21
CA GLU A 185 25.89 -17.51 -8.11
C GLU A 185 25.44 -18.94 -7.71
N GLY A 186 24.29 -19.39 -8.22
CA GLY A 186 23.72 -20.71 -7.92
C GLY A 186 23.01 -20.84 -6.57
N ILE A 187 22.88 -19.76 -5.79
CA ILE A 187 22.13 -19.73 -4.53
C ILE A 187 20.80 -19.00 -4.76
N SER A 188 19.70 -19.66 -4.42
CA SER A 188 18.35 -19.06 -4.39
C SER A 188 17.89 -18.88 -2.95
N ILE A 189 17.61 -17.64 -2.56
CA ILE A 189 17.06 -17.26 -1.25
C ILE A 189 15.68 -16.66 -1.45
N ARG A 190 14.73 -17.11 -0.63
CA ARG A 190 13.34 -16.64 -0.68
C ARG A 190 12.92 -16.16 0.69
N HIS A 191 12.33 -14.99 0.76
CA HIS A 191 11.81 -14.44 2.01
C HIS A 191 10.47 -13.71 1.80
N PRO A 192 9.63 -13.62 2.84
CA PRO A 192 8.37 -12.88 2.73
C PRO A 192 8.64 -11.41 2.47
N ALA A 193 7.83 -10.83 1.58
CA ALA A 193 7.86 -9.42 1.19
C ALA A 193 6.42 -8.96 0.88
N ARG A 194 5.52 -9.10 1.85
CA ARG A 194 4.12 -8.65 1.71
C ARG A 194 4.03 -7.20 2.15
N PHE A 195 3.94 -6.27 1.22
CA PHE A 195 3.84 -4.84 1.52
C PHE A 195 2.83 -4.17 0.60
N VAL A 196 2.29 -3.02 1.04
CA VAL A 196 1.50 -2.15 0.18
C VAL A 196 2.46 -1.29 -0.64
N LEU A 197 2.50 -1.53 -1.94
CA LEU A 197 3.28 -0.73 -2.87
C LEU A 197 2.57 0.61 -3.15
N VAL A 198 3.27 1.71 -2.91
CA VAL A 198 2.78 3.05 -3.20
C VAL A 198 3.76 3.76 -4.12
N GLY A 199 3.33 4.00 -5.35
CA GLY A 199 4.07 4.80 -6.33
C GLY A 199 3.57 6.23 -6.34
N SER A 200 4.47 7.21 -6.26
CA SER A 200 4.15 8.63 -6.45
C SER A 200 4.80 9.13 -7.73
N GLY A 201 4.07 9.91 -8.52
CA GLY A 201 4.60 10.51 -9.74
C GLY A 201 4.04 11.90 -10.02
N ASN A 202 4.82 12.67 -10.77
CA ASN A 202 4.41 13.97 -11.32
C ASN A 202 4.17 13.81 -12.83
N PRO A 203 2.96 14.11 -13.35
CA PRO A 203 2.68 14.06 -14.78
C PRO A 203 3.61 14.91 -15.64
N GLU A 204 4.23 15.97 -15.07
CA GLU A 204 5.14 16.86 -15.80
C GLU A 204 6.54 16.28 -16.03
N GLU A 205 6.94 15.25 -15.27
CA GLU A 205 8.30 14.69 -15.29
C GLU A 205 8.48 13.52 -16.26
N GLY A 206 7.44 13.21 -17.04
CA GLY A 206 7.44 12.13 -18.01
C GLY A 206 6.21 11.24 -17.90
N GLU A 207 5.94 10.49 -18.97
CA GLU A 207 4.86 9.51 -18.94
C GLU A 207 5.26 8.25 -18.18
N LEU A 208 4.29 7.69 -17.45
CA LEU A 208 4.44 6.38 -16.84
C LEU A 208 4.60 5.30 -17.90
N ARG A 209 5.48 4.35 -17.63
CA ARG A 209 5.65 3.16 -18.46
C ARG A 209 4.38 2.30 -18.44
N PRO A 210 3.96 1.69 -19.57
CA PRO A 210 2.77 0.85 -19.63
C PRO A 210 2.74 -0.30 -18.61
N GLN A 211 3.90 -0.87 -18.26
CA GLN A 211 4.03 -1.96 -17.28
C GLN A 211 3.58 -1.52 -15.88
N LEU A 212 3.91 -0.29 -15.48
CA LEU A 212 3.46 0.30 -14.21
C LEU A 212 1.94 0.50 -14.24
N LEU A 213 1.42 1.04 -15.34
CA LEU A 213 -0.02 1.28 -15.50
C LEU A 213 -0.83 -0.02 -15.46
N ASP A 214 -0.35 -1.10 -16.06
CA ASP A 214 -1.08 -2.37 -16.03
C ASP A 214 -0.99 -3.10 -14.68
N ARG A 215 0.15 -3.02 -13.99
CA ARG A 215 0.38 -3.84 -12.79
C ARG A 215 -0.04 -3.16 -11.48
N PHE A 216 -0.09 -1.83 -11.43
CA PHE A 216 -0.68 -1.14 -10.29
C PHE A 216 -2.19 -1.38 -10.23
N GLY A 217 -2.67 -1.72 -9.04
CA GLY A 217 -4.08 -1.95 -8.78
C GLY A 217 -4.90 -0.70 -9.01
N LEU A 218 -4.69 0.31 -8.15
CA LEU A 218 -5.47 1.54 -8.18
C LEU A 218 -4.61 2.73 -8.63
N HIS A 219 -5.23 3.67 -9.33
CA HIS A 219 -4.61 4.93 -9.73
C HIS A 219 -5.41 6.11 -9.16
N ALA A 220 -4.86 6.73 -8.13
CA ALA A 220 -5.40 7.92 -7.49
C ALA A 220 -4.79 9.20 -8.09
N GLN A 221 -5.64 10.14 -8.51
CA GLN A 221 -5.20 11.47 -8.92
C GLN A 221 -5.43 12.48 -7.81
N ILE A 222 -4.40 13.24 -7.47
CA ILE A 222 -4.48 14.34 -6.52
C ILE A 222 -4.34 15.64 -7.27
N ARG A 223 -5.36 16.49 -7.14
CA ARG A 223 -5.35 17.84 -7.69
C ARG A 223 -5.32 18.83 -6.52
N THR A 224 -4.56 19.91 -6.69
CA THR A 224 -4.59 21.01 -5.74
C THR A 224 -6.03 21.54 -5.60
N LEU A 225 -6.52 21.63 -4.35
CA LEU A 225 -7.87 22.13 -4.08
C LEU A 225 -8.03 23.55 -4.63
N ARG A 226 -9.11 23.78 -5.38
CA ARG A 226 -9.46 25.10 -5.93
C ARG A 226 -10.32 25.94 -4.99
N ASP A 227 -10.87 25.33 -3.95
CA ASP A 227 -11.65 25.99 -2.91
C ASP A 227 -10.71 26.72 -1.94
N ALA A 228 -10.83 28.06 -1.89
CA ALA A 228 -9.98 28.90 -1.05
C ALA A 228 -10.18 28.60 0.44
N GLN A 229 -11.41 28.28 0.86
CA GLN A 229 -11.70 28.00 2.27
C GLN A 229 -10.99 26.74 2.73
N LYS A 230 -11.09 25.65 1.94
CA LYS A 230 -10.37 24.40 2.27
C LYS A 230 -8.85 24.56 2.28
N ARG A 231 -8.30 25.45 1.43
CA ARG A 231 -6.86 25.76 1.46
C ARG A 231 -6.45 26.48 2.75
N VAL A 232 -7.27 27.44 3.21
CA VAL A 232 -7.05 28.10 4.51
C VAL A 232 -7.14 27.09 5.64
N ASP A 233 -8.10 26.16 5.59
CA ASP A 233 -8.24 25.11 6.61
C ASP A 233 -7.01 24.19 6.66
N ILE A 234 -6.44 23.83 5.51
CA ILE A 234 -5.17 23.06 5.44
C ILE A 234 -4.03 23.83 6.11
N ILE A 235 -3.87 25.12 5.80
CA ILE A 235 -2.79 25.94 6.36
C ILE A 235 -2.96 26.08 7.87
N ARG A 236 -4.18 26.36 8.34
CA ARG A 236 -4.48 26.48 9.77
C ARG A 236 -4.19 25.16 10.49
N SER A 237 -4.71 24.06 9.96
CA SER A 237 -4.53 22.72 10.54
C SER A 237 -3.05 22.32 10.59
N ARG A 238 -2.28 22.64 9.54
CA ARG A 238 -0.83 22.39 9.55
C ARG A 238 -0.09 23.25 10.57
N SER A 239 -0.45 24.54 10.69
CA SER A 239 0.15 25.43 11.68
C SER A 239 -0.18 25.03 13.12
N GLU A 240 -1.41 24.56 13.41
CA GLU A 240 -1.78 24.01 14.72
C GLU A 240 -0.88 22.82 15.09
N PHE A 241 -0.65 21.90 14.14
CA PHE A 241 0.25 20.76 14.34
C PHE A 241 1.70 21.19 14.55
N ASP A 242 2.24 22.10 13.73
CA ASP A 242 3.63 22.53 13.84
C ASP A 242 3.90 23.28 15.16
N ASN A 243 2.91 24.01 15.68
CA ASN A 243 3.02 24.74 16.95
C ASN A 243 2.89 23.83 18.18
N SER A 244 2.03 22.81 18.14
CA SER A 244 1.76 21.92 19.27
C SER A 244 1.37 20.52 18.79
N PRO A 245 2.34 19.69 18.37
CA PRO A 245 2.05 18.38 17.78
C PRO A 245 1.29 17.44 18.72
N GLU A 246 1.65 17.42 20.00
CA GLU A 246 1.04 16.53 21.00
C GLU A 246 -0.45 16.84 21.20
N LEU A 247 -0.80 18.10 21.47
CA LEU A 247 -2.19 18.54 21.62
C LEU A 247 -3.01 18.30 20.34
N PHE A 248 -2.38 18.45 19.18
CA PHE A 248 -3.04 18.19 17.91
C PHE A 248 -3.31 16.69 17.71
N ILE A 249 -2.35 15.82 18.05
CA ILE A 249 -2.54 14.37 17.98
C ILE A 249 -3.65 13.93 18.93
N ASP A 250 -3.67 14.44 20.16
CA ASP A 250 -4.71 14.12 21.16
C ASP A 250 -6.11 14.52 20.65
N LYS A 251 -6.24 15.69 20.00
CA LYS A 251 -7.50 16.16 19.40
C LYS A 251 -8.04 15.19 18.34
N PHE A 252 -7.17 14.51 17.60
CA PHE A 252 -7.56 13.58 16.53
C PHE A 252 -7.47 12.10 16.93
N GLU A 253 -7.16 11.80 18.20
CA GLU A 253 -7.01 10.43 18.68
C GLU A 253 -8.32 9.62 18.54
N ALA A 254 -9.47 10.21 18.90
CA ALA A 254 -10.76 9.54 18.79
C ALA A 254 -11.14 9.20 17.34
N PRO A 255 -11.10 10.14 16.37
CA PRO A 255 -11.29 9.81 14.96
C PRO A 255 -10.29 8.78 14.42
N GLN A 256 -9.01 8.84 14.84
CA GLN A 256 -8.00 7.86 14.44
C GLN A 256 -8.40 6.46 14.94
N LYS A 257 -8.76 6.30 16.21
CA LYS A 257 -9.20 5.01 16.77
C LYS A 257 -10.45 4.47 16.08
N GLU A 258 -11.41 5.34 15.75
CA GLU A 258 -12.62 4.93 15.01
C GLU A 258 -12.26 4.38 13.62
N LEU A 259 -11.39 5.07 12.88
CA LEU A 259 -10.96 4.63 11.56
C LEU A 259 -10.11 3.35 11.65
N GLN A 260 -9.21 3.25 12.62
CA GLN A 260 -8.40 2.06 12.88
C GLN A 260 -9.32 0.85 13.14
N ALA A 261 -10.31 0.98 14.01
CA ALA A 261 -11.27 -0.09 14.30
C ALA A 261 -12.09 -0.49 13.07
N LYS A 262 -12.48 0.48 12.22
CA LYS A 262 -13.15 0.21 10.93
C LYS A 262 -12.26 -0.61 9.99
N VAL A 263 -10.98 -0.26 9.86
CA VAL A 263 -10.03 -0.98 9.00
C VAL A 263 -9.80 -2.42 9.50
N ILE A 264 -9.60 -2.61 10.81
CA ILE A 264 -9.42 -3.94 11.41
C ILE A 264 -10.66 -4.81 11.17
N LYS A 265 -11.84 -4.29 11.48
CA LYS A 265 -13.11 -5.00 11.25
C LYS A 265 -13.31 -5.37 9.78
N ALA A 266 -12.91 -4.49 8.87
CA ALA A 266 -12.97 -4.75 7.43
C ALA A 266 -12.01 -5.86 6.99
N GLN A 267 -10.79 -5.91 7.53
CA GLN A 267 -9.83 -6.99 7.28
C GLN A 267 -10.36 -8.35 7.74
N GLU A 268 -11.04 -8.39 8.88
CA GLU A 268 -11.69 -9.59 9.41
C GLU A 268 -12.90 -10.02 8.56
N LEU A 269 -13.75 -9.05 8.16
CA LEU A 269 -14.96 -9.30 7.39
C LEU A 269 -14.68 -9.69 5.93
N LEU A 270 -13.53 -9.31 5.38
CA LEU A 270 -13.18 -9.48 3.97
C LEU A 270 -13.33 -10.94 3.47
N THR A 271 -13.05 -11.93 4.32
CA THR A 271 -13.18 -13.36 3.94
C THR A 271 -14.62 -13.78 3.70
N ASP A 272 -15.57 -13.09 4.34
CA ASP A 272 -17.00 -13.40 4.27
C ASP A 272 -17.71 -12.59 3.19
N VAL A 273 -17.03 -11.61 2.58
CA VAL A 273 -17.64 -10.77 1.53
C VAL A 273 -17.80 -11.52 0.21
N THR A 274 -19.05 -11.67 -0.20
CA THR A 274 -19.45 -12.27 -1.47
C THR A 274 -19.71 -11.22 -2.54
N ILE A 275 -19.51 -11.61 -3.79
CA ILE A 275 -19.86 -10.83 -4.98
C ILE A 275 -20.77 -11.72 -5.82
N SER A 276 -21.93 -11.19 -6.23
CA SER A 276 -22.87 -11.96 -7.04
C SER A 276 -22.40 -12.04 -8.49
N ASP A 277 -22.88 -13.06 -9.22
CA ASP A 277 -22.57 -13.23 -10.63
C ASP A 277 -23.09 -12.07 -11.49
N ASP A 278 -24.19 -11.42 -11.08
CA ASP A 278 -24.71 -10.21 -11.73
C ASP A 278 -23.71 -9.04 -11.66
N VAL A 279 -23.17 -8.77 -10.47
CA VAL A 279 -22.15 -7.73 -10.28
C VAL A 279 -20.87 -8.08 -11.04
N LEU A 280 -20.45 -9.35 -11.05
CA LEU A 280 -19.30 -9.80 -11.84
C LEU A 280 -19.51 -9.60 -13.34
N LEU A 281 -20.72 -9.89 -13.84
CA LEU A 281 -21.09 -9.68 -15.24
C LEU A 281 -21.04 -8.20 -15.60
N LYS A 282 -21.57 -7.32 -14.74
CA LYS A 282 -21.49 -5.86 -14.91
C LYS A 282 -20.03 -5.37 -14.92
N ILE A 283 -19.16 -5.89 -14.05
CA ILE A 283 -17.72 -5.58 -14.04
C ILE A 283 -17.07 -6.02 -15.37
N ALA A 284 -17.35 -7.24 -15.83
CA ALA A 284 -16.80 -7.74 -17.08
C ALA A 284 -17.28 -6.91 -18.28
N GLN A 285 -18.58 -6.59 -18.34
CA GLN A 285 -19.15 -5.73 -19.38
C GLN A 285 -18.50 -4.35 -19.39
N LEU A 286 -18.27 -3.76 -18.21
CA LEU A 286 -17.59 -2.47 -18.09
C LEU A 286 -16.16 -2.53 -18.67
N CYS A 287 -15.39 -3.58 -18.37
CA CYS A 287 -14.05 -3.74 -18.93
C CYS A 287 -14.07 -3.97 -20.45
N ILE A 288 -15.04 -4.72 -20.97
CA ILE A 288 -15.20 -4.97 -22.41
C ILE A 288 -15.54 -3.67 -23.16
N GLU A 289 -16.51 -2.89 -22.66
CA GLU A 289 -16.91 -1.62 -23.29
C GLU A 289 -15.83 -0.53 -23.23
N LEU A 290 -14.94 -0.61 -22.24
CA LEU A 290 -13.78 0.27 -22.12
C LEU A 290 -12.55 -0.26 -22.88
N GLU A 291 -12.67 -1.37 -23.61
CA GLU A 291 -11.60 -2.00 -24.39
C GLU A 291 -10.33 -2.26 -23.56
N ILE A 292 -10.50 -2.71 -22.31
CA ILE A 292 -9.40 -3.00 -21.40
C ILE A 292 -8.78 -4.35 -21.73
N ASP A 293 -7.46 -4.38 -21.88
CA ASP A 293 -6.72 -5.59 -22.21
C ASP A 293 -6.56 -6.52 -20.99
N GLY A 294 -6.96 -7.78 -21.16
CA GLY A 294 -6.78 -8.85 -20.17
C GLY A 294 -7.68 -8.73 -18.94
N HIS A 295 -7.53 -9.67 -17.99
CA HIS A 295 -8.44 -9.84 -16.85
C HIS A 295 -8.03 -9.10 -15.58
N ARG A 296 -6.95 -8.30 -15.63
CA ARG A 296 -6.42 -7.62 -14.44
C ARG A 296 -7.39 -6.54 -13.96
N GLY A 297 -8.05 -5.82 -14.87
CA GLY A 297 -9.03 -4.80 -14.52
C GLY A 297 -10.19 -5.37 -13.70
N GLU A 298 -10.78 -6.48 -14.16
CA GLU A 298 -11.89 -7.16 -13.52
C GLU A 298 -11.50 -7.68 -12.13
N LEU A 299 -10.32 -8.32 -12.02
CA LEU A 299 -9.83 -8.85 -10.75
C LEU A 299 -9.58 -7.75 -9.72
N VAL A 300 -8.99 -6.64 -10.14
CA VAL A 300 -8.73 -5.47 -9.28
C VAL A 300 -10.05 -4.85 -8.84
N LEU A 301 -11.00 -4.64 -9.76
CA LEU A 301 -12.32 -4.09 -9.42
C LEU A 301 -13.07 -4.99 -8.45
N ALA A 302 -13.13 -6.29 -8.70
CA ALA A 302 -13.82 -7.22 -7.81
C ALA A 302 -13.20 -7.20 -6.40
N ARG A 303 -11.87 -7.19 -6.28
CA ARG A 303 -11.18 -7.11 -4.98
C ARG A 303 -11.41 -5.78 -4.27
N ALA A 304 -11.28 -4.66 -5.00
CA ALA A 304 -11.50 -3.34 -4.44
C ALA A 304 -12.96 -3.10 -4.01
N ALA A 305 -13.93 -3.63 -4.76
CA ALA A 305 -15.34 -3.57 -4.41
C ALA A 305 -15.65 -4.41 -3.16
N LYS A 306 -15.06 -5.61 -3.03
CA LYS A 306 -15.14 -6.41 -1.80
C LYS A 306 -14.51 -5.71 -0.60
N ALA A 307 -13.34 -5.12 -0.77
CA ALA A 307 -12.67 -4.36 0.28
C ALA A 307 -13.50 -3.13 0.70
N LEU A 308 -14.18 -2.48 -0.25
CA LEU A 308 -15.08 -1.35 0.05
C LEU A 308 -16.33 -1.80 0.81
N ALA A 309 -16.98 -2.87 0.36
CA ALA A 309 -18.13 -3.45 1.08
C ALA A 309 -17.75 -3.85 2.51
N ALA A 310 -16.58 -4.50 2.68
CA ALA A 310 -16.04 -4.83 4.00
C ALA A 310 -15.79 -3.59 4.86
N PHE A 311 -15.22 -2.53 4.26
CA PHE A 311 -14.96 -1.25 4.94
C PHE A 311 -16.25 -0.57 5.42
N GLU A 312 -17.35 -0.75 4.69
CA GLU A 312 -18.68 -0.28 5.08
C GLU A 312 -19.43 -1.25 6.00
N GLY A 313 -18.82 -2.37 6.38
CA GLY A 313 -19.40 -3.36 7.27
C GLY A 313 -20.47 -4.25 6.62
N ARG A 314 -20.48 -4.35 5.28
CA ARG A 314 -21.37 -5.21 4.51
C ARG A 314 -20.66 -6.49 4.06
N THR A 315 -21.42 -7.57 3.92
CA THR A 315 -20.94 -8.88 3.43
C THR A 315 -21.27 -9.14 1.96
N GLU A 316 -21.97 -8.22 1.30
CA GLU A 316 -22.34 -8.33 -0.11
C GLU A 316 -21.97 -7.04 -0.84
N VAL A 317 -21.31 -7.21 -1.98
CA VAL A 317 -20.95 -6.12 -2.89
C VAL A 317 -22.18 -5.65 -3.65
N ILE A 318 -22.38 -4.34 -3.71
CA ILE A 318 -23.46 -3.70 -4.47
C ILE A 318 -22.90 -2.88 -5.64
N ASP A 319 -23.74 -2.53 -6.60
CA ASP A 319 -23.34 -1.73 -7.77
C ASP A 319 -22.72 -0.37 -7.42
N GLU A 320 -23.14 0.24 -6.30
CA GLU A 320 -22.53 1.49 -5.81
C GLU A 320 -21.05 1.32 -5.43
N ASP A 321 -20.65 0.13 -4.95
CA ASP A 321 -19.25 -0.15 -4.64
C ASP A 321 -18.41 -0.10 -5.91
N VAL A 322 -18.87 -0.82 -6.94
CA VAL A 322 -18.24 -0.85 -8.26
C VAL A 322 -18.19 0.55 -8.86
N ARG A 323 -19.29 1.32 -8.75
CA ARG A 323 -19.34 2.71 -9.23
C ARG A 323 -18.27 3.59 -8.61
N ARG A 324 -18.04 3.47 -7.29
CA ARG A 324 -17.07 4.31 -6.56
C ARG A 324 -15.62 3.94 -6.83
N ILE A 325 -15.34 2.66 -7.07
CA ILE A 325 -13.98 2.15 -7.28
C ILE A 325 -13.59 2.03 -8.76
N ALA A 326 -14.56 2.05 -9.69
CA ALA A 326 -14.32 1.90 -11.14
C ALA A 326 -13.29 2.90 -11.66
N VAL A 327 -13.44 4.18 -11.30
CA VAL A 327 -12.52 5.21 -11.78
C VAL A 327 -11.11 5.01 -11.22
N LEU A 328 -10.97 4.55 -9.97
CA LEU A 328 -9.69 4.21 -9.36
C LEU A 328 -9.02 3.00 -10.01
N GLY A 329 -9.80 1.97 -10.37
CA GLY A 329 -9.28 0.70 -10.89
C GLY A 329 -9.02 0.66 -12.40
N LEU A 330 -9.71 1.50 -13.19
CA LEU A 330 -9.70 1.39 -14.66
C LEU A 330 -9.05 2.56 -15.40
N ARG A 331 -8.98 3.77 -14.83
CA ARG A 331 -8.60 4.98 -15.60
C ARG A 331 -7.21 4.91 -16.25
N HIS A 332 -6.29 4.22 -15.59
CA HIS A 332 -4.89 4.07 -16.01
C HIS A 332 -4.69 2.89 -16.96
N ARG A 333 -5.71 2.03 -17.10
CA ARG A 333 -5.74 0.88 -18.02
C ARG A 333 -6.31 1.23 -19.39
N LEU A 334 -6.97 2.39 -19.51
CA LEU A 334 -7.47 2.90 -20.78
C LEU A 334 -6.31 3.27 -21.70
N ARG A 335 -6.38 2.79 -22.94
CA ARG A 335 -5.48 3.25 -24.00
C ARG A 335 -5.65 4.75 -24.20
N LYS A 336 -4.54 5.48 -24.15
CA LYS A 336 -4.50 6.89 -24.53
C LYS A 336 -4.70 6.96 -26.04
N ASP A 337 -5.81 7.54 -26.47
CA ASP A 337 -5.97 7.99 -27.84
C ASP A 337 -5.42 9.43 -27.92
N PRO A 338 -4.34 9.69 -28.70
CA PRO A 338 -3.75 11.02 -28.84
C PRO A 338 -4.74 12.09 -29.36
N LEU A 339 -5.83 11.67 -30.00
CA LEU A 339 -6.86 12.54 -30.54
C LEU A 339 -8.06 12.71 -29.59
N ALA A 340 -8.11 11.97 -28.48
CA ALA A 340 -9.20 12.08 -27.52
C ALA A 340 -9.12 13.39 -26.73
N THR A 341 -10.24 14.12 -26.73
CA THR A 341 -10.41 15.38 -25.98
C THR A 341 -10.89 15.15 -24.54
N MET A 342 -11.26 13.92 -24.19
CA MET A 342 -11.85 13.56 -22.90
C MET A 342 -10.85 12.89 -21.96
N ASP A 343 -10.82 13.36 -20.71
CA ASP A 343 -10.07 12.74 -19.61
C ASP A 343 -10.53 11.29 -19.38
N ASN A 344 -9.59 10.35 -19.27
CA ASN A 344 -9.86 8.93 -19.08
C ASN A 344 -10.78 8.68 -17.87
N GLY A 345 -10.62 9.45 -16.78
CA GLY A 345 -11.50 9.34 -15.61
C GLY A 345 -12.96 9.66 -15.92
N ARG A 346 -13.23 10.63 -16.80
CA ARG A 346 -14.60 10.96 -17.24
C ARG A 346 -15.20 9.88 -18.13
N ARG A 347 -14.40 9.34 -19.06
CA ARG A 347 -14.82 8.22 -19.93
C ARG A 347 -15.26 7.01 -19.10
N VAL A 348 -14.49 6.65 -18.07
CA VAL A 348 -14.89 5.58 -17.13
C VAL A 348 -16.20 5.94 -16.45
N GLN A 349 -16.33 7.16 -15.92
CA GLN A 349 -17.53 7.58 -15.20
C GLN A 349 -18.80 7.52 -16.06
N GLU A 350 -18.73 7.94 -17.32
CA GLU A 350 -19.85 7.88 -18.26
C GLU A 350 -20.28 6.44 -18.52
N LYS A 351 -19.33 5.54 -18.80
CA LYS A 351 -19.61 4.12 -19.01
C LYS A 351 -20.16 3.42 -17.77
N VAL A 352 -19.66 3.80 -16.60
CA VAL A 352 -20.18 3.32 -15.32
C VAL A 352 -21.64 3.74 -15.13
N VAL A 353 -22.02 4.97 -15.49
CA VAL A 353 -23.40 5.44 -15.40
C VAL A 353 -24.29 4.75 -16.44
N GLU A 354 -23.80 4.50 -17.64
CA GLU A 354 -24.52 3.78 -18.69
C GLU A 354 -24.86 2.34 -18.26
N ILE A 355 -23.88 1.59 -17.77
CA ILE A 355 -24.03 0.17 -17.44
C ILE A 355 -24.71 -0.02 -16.07
N LEU A 356 -24.29 0.73 -15.04
CA LEU A 356 -24.80 0.56 -13.66
C LEU A 356 -25.96 1.51 -13.32
N GLY A 357 -26.28 2.49 -14.15
CA GLY A 357 -27.36 3.46 -13.93
C GLY A 357 -28.69 3.07 -14.60
N ALA A 358 -28.69 2.09 -15.49
CA ALA A 358 -29.86 1.67 -16.26
C ALA A 358 -31.00 1.09 -15.41
N GLU A 359 -30.78 0.68 -14.16
CA GLU A 359 -31.81 0.07 -13.32
C GLU A 359 -32.84 1.05 -12.74
N LYS A 360 -32.64 2.38 -12.83
CA LYS A 360 -33.59 3.36 -12.25
C LYS A 360 -34.64 3.92 -13.22
N ALA A 361 -34.65 3.51 -14.49
CA ALA A 361 -35.53 4.10 -15.51
C ALA A 361 -36.74 3.21 -15.92
N GLY A 362 -36.98 2.10 -15.23
CA GLY A 362 -37.97 1.10 -15.66
C GLY A 362 -38.79 0.45 -14.54
N ALA A 363 -39.27 1.22 -13.56
CA ALA A 363 -40.28 0.79 -12.59
C ALA A 363 -41.43 1.79 -12.51
#